data_AF-A0A8T5K9A8-F1
#
_entry.id   AF-A0A8T5K9A8-F1
#
_cell.length_a   1.000
_cell.length_b   1.000
_cell.length_c   1.000
_cell.angle_alpha   90.00
_cell.angle_beta   90.00
_cell.angle_gamma   90.00
#
_symmetry.space_group_name_H-M   'P 1'
#
loop_
_entity.id
_entity.type
_entity.pdbx_description
1 polymer ?
#
loop_
_entity_poly.entity_id
_entity_poly.type
_entity_poly.pdbx_seq_one_letter_code
_entity_poly.pdbx_strand_id
1 'polypeptide(L)' 'EEQIISELKTFSDIKKVQGTFGAYDIIAEISSESIEKIRETITGKIRKIGKIRSTLTLTKIEGQGL' A
#
# COMPACT_ATOMS: atom_id res chain seq x y z
N GLU A 1 0.03 -6.53 13.08
CA GLU A 1 -0.40 -6.03 11.75
C GLU A 1 -1.91 -5.91 11.54
N GLU A 2 -2.76 -6.75 12.16
CA GLU A 2 -4.20 -6.87 11.82
C GLU A 2 -5.01 -5.56 11.81
N GLN A 3 -4.75 -4.66 12.76
CA GLN A 3 -5.42 -3.35 12.81
C GLN A 3 -5.06 -2.49 11.60
N ILE A 4 -3.78 -2.49 11.19
CA ILE A 4 -3.32 -1.76 9.99
C ILE A 4 -3.96 -2.35 8.76
N ILE A 5 -4.00 -3.68 8.64
CA ILE A 5 -4.66 -4.37 7.51
C ILE A 5 -6.14 -3.99 7.44
N SER A 6 -6.84 -3.98 8.58
CA SER A 6 -8.25 -3.60 8.64
C SER A 6 -8.47 -2.14 8.25
N GLU A 7 -7.61 -1.23 8.70
CA GLU A 7 -7.64 0.18 8.31
C GLU A 7 -7.37 0.37 6.81
N LEU A 8 -6.35 -0.29 6.26
CA LEU A 8 -6.02 -0.24 4.84
C LEU A 8 -7.18 -0.75 3.95
N LYS A 9 -7.93 -1.76 4.40
CA LYS A 9 -9.13 -2.24 3.67
C LYS A 9 -10.24 -1.18 3.55
N THR A 10 -10.22 -0.12 4.37
CA THR A 10 -11.21 0.97 4.26
C THR A 10 -10.88 1.97 3.15
N PHE A 11 -9.67 1.93 2.58
CA PHE A 11 -9.24 2.88 1.55
C PHE A 11 -9.68 2.42 0.17
N SER A 12 -10.40 3.28 -0.57
CA SER A 12 -10.94 2.96 -1.90
C SER A 12 -9.87 2.63 -2.95
N ASP A 13 -8.66 3.18 -2.81
CA ASP A 13 -7.55 2.94 -3.73
C ASP A 13 -6.83 1.59 -3.48
N ILE A 14 -7.12 0.89 -2.37
CA ILE A 14 -6.49 -0.39 -2.04
C ILE A 14 -7.29 -1.53 -2.67
N LYS A 15 -6.66 -2.25 -3.61
CA LYS A 15 -7.24 -3.40 -4.30
C LYS A 15 -7.08 -4.69 -3.51
N LYS A 16 -5.93 -4.85 -2.86
CA LYS A 16 -5.62 -6.02 -2.06
C LYS A 16 -4.68 -5.65 -0.92
N VAL A 17 -4.84 -6.29 0.22
CA VAL A 17 -3.91 -6.19 1.34
C VAL A 17 -3.85 -7.52 2.07
N GLN A 18 -2.64 -7.96 2.42
CA GLN A 18 -2.39 -9.18 3.17
C GLN A 18 -1.14 -9.05 4.03
N GLY A 19 -1.10 -9.80 5.12
CA GLY A 19 0.12 -9.99 5.89
C GLY A 19 1.10 -10.89 5.16
N THR A 20 2.39 -10.75 5.46
CA THR A 20 3.47 -11.55 4.88
C THR A 20 4.40 -12.06 5.97
N PHE A 21 5.04 -13.21 5.71
CA PHE A 21 6.21 -13.65 6.46
C PHE A 21 7.46 -13.25 5.66
N GLY A 22 8.27 -12.34 6.19
CA GLY A 22 9.47 -11.86 5.51
C GLY A 22 10.01 -10.56 6.11
N ALA A 23 10.78 -9.82 5.33
CA ALA A 23 11.37 -8.54 5.75
C ALA A 23 10.35 -7.40 5.92
N TYR A 24 9.14 -7.57 5.37
CA TYR A 24 8.01 -6.66 5.50
C TYR A 24 6.82 -7.43 6.04
N ASP A 25 6.02 -6.78 6.88
CA ASP A 25 4.88 -7.43 7.55
C ASP A 25 3.59 -7.39 6.71
N ILE A 26 3.48 -6.45 5.76
CA ILE A 26 2.28 -6.19 4.96
C ILE A 26 2.66 -5.89 3.51
N ILE A 27 1.91 -6.49 2.58
CA ILE A 27 1.89 -6.10 1.16
C ILE A 27 0.49 -5.60 0.78
N ALA A 28 0.45 -4.45 0.09
CA ALA A 28 -0.78 -3.84 -0.39
C ALA A 28 -0.65 -3.46 -1.87
N GLU A 29 -1.67 -3.79 -2.65
CA GLU A 29 -1.81 -3.38 -4.03
C GLU A 29 -2.69 -2.13 -4.10
N ILE A 30 -2.17 -1.06 -4.68
CA ILE A 30 -2.83 0.25 -4.78
C ILE A 30 -3.05 0.56 -6.25
N SER A 31 -4.26 0.95 -6.61
CA SER A 31 -4.61 1.37 -7.97
C SER A 31 -5.58 2.55 -7.92
N SER A 32 -5.26 3.59 -8.67
CA SER A 32 -6.10 4.78 -8.83
C SER A 32 -5.97 5.31 -10.25
N GLU A 33 -6.83 6.25 -10.62
CA GLU A 33 -6.87 6.86 -11.96
C GLU A 33 -5.71 7.84 -12.23
N SER A 34 -4.99 8.24 -11.17
CA SER A 34 -3.90 9.22 -11.25
C SER A 34 -2.77 8.85 -10.30
N ILE A 35 -1.54 9.14 -10.73
CA ILE A 35 -0.32 8.95 -9.94
C ILE A 35 -0.34 9.86 -8.70
N GLU A 36 -0.91 11.05 -8.81
CA GLU A 36 -1.07 12.00 -7.70
C GLU A 36 -1.95 11.41 -6.60
N LYS A 37 -3.08 10.78 -6.95
CA LYS A 37 -3.94 10.07 -5.97
C LYS A 37 -3.19 8.93 -5.27
N ILE A 38 -2.40 8.15 -6.03
CA ILE A 38 -1.57 7.08 -5.44
C ILE A 38 -0.55 7.68 -4.47
N ARG A 39 0.16 8.75 -4.87
CA ARG A 39 1.13 9.43 -4.01
C ARG A 39 0.47 9.97 -2.75
N GLU A 40 -0.67 10.62 -2.85
CA GLU A 40 -1.43 11.13 -1.70
C GLU A 40 -1.88 10.00 -0.77
N THR A 41 -2.39 8.89 -1.30
CA THR A 41 -2.76 7.73 -0.47
C THR A 41 -1.54 7.17 0.26
N ILE A 42 -0.37 7.09 -0.37
CA ILE A 42 0.86 6.61 0.29
C ILE A 42 1.37 7.61 1.33
N THR A 43 1.64 8.86 0.96
CA THR A 43 2.34 9.83 1.82
C THR A 43 1.40 10.55 2.78
N GLY A 44 0.17 10.79 2.35
CA GLY A 44 -0.85 11.55 3.08
C GLY A 44 -1.69 10.70 4.03
N LYS A 45 -1.86 9.40 3.75
CA LYS A 45 -2.67 8.48 4.55
C LYS A 45 -1.83 7.35 5.15
N ILE A 46 -1.29 6.45 4.32
CA ILE A 46 -0.60 5.23 4.79
C ILE A 46 0.58 5.57 5.70
N ARG A 47 1.52 6.41 5.26
CA ARG A 47 2.72 6.78 6.06
C ARG A 47 2.41 7.57 7.33
N LYS A 48 1.17 8.04 7.52
CA LYS A 48 0.74 8.72 8.75
C LYS A 48 0.17 7.76 9.79
N ILE A 49 -0.09 6.50 9.44
CA ILE A 49 -0.50 5.47 10.39
C ILE A 49 0.69 5.23 11.33
N GLY A 50 0.58 5.65 12.60
CA GLY A 50 1.71 5.69 13.53
C GLY A 50 2.39 4.34 13.80
N LYS A 51 1.74 3.22 13.47
CA LYS A 51 2.31 1.87 13.58
C LYS A 51 3.13 1.44 12.35
N ILE A 52 3.16 2.24 11.28
CA ILE A 52 3.94 1.96 10.06
C ILE A 52 5.33 2.60 10.20
N ARG A 53 6.35 1.75 10.31
CA ARG A 53 7.75 2.19 10.42
C ARG A 53 8.34 2.69 9.11
N SER A 54 8.03 2.01 8.00
CA SER A 54 8.57 2.32 6.67
C SER A 54 7.72 1.71 5.58
N THR A 55 7.78 2.28 4.38
CA THR A 55 7.09 1.75 3.19
C THR A 55 8.07 1.68 2.01
N LEU A 56 8.01 0.60 1.24
CA LEU A 56 8.63 0.51 -0.08
C LEU A 56 7.53 0.51 -1.14
N THR A 57 7.64 1.35 -2.15
CA THR A 57 6.66 1.43 -3.25
C THR A 57 7.26 0.80 -4.50
N LEU A 58 6.58 -0.23 -5.03
CA LEU A 58 6.96 -0.90 -6.26
C LEU A 58 6.00 -0.45 -7.37
N THR A 59 6.47 0.40 -8.28
CA THR A 59 5.68 0.86 -9.42
C THR A 59 5.75 -0.18 -10.53
N LYS A 60 4.59 -0.63 -11.02
CA LYS A 60 4.52 -1.52 -12.18
C LYS A 60 5.15 -0.82 -13.39
N ILE A 61 6.06 -1.50 -14.06
CA ILE A 61 6.62 -1.06 -15.34
C ILE A 61 5.88 -1.84 -16.43
N GLU A 62 5.25 -1.13 -17.38
CA GLU A 62 4.64 -1.78 -18.54
C GLU A 62 5.72 -2.54 -19.33
N GLY A 63 5.46 -3.81 -19.64
CA GLY A 63 6.40 -4.67 -20.36
C GLY A 63 7.47 -5.37 -19.51
N GLN A 64 7.46 -5.21 -18.19
CA GLN A 64 8.28 -6.03 -17.27
C GLN A 64 7.38 -6.83 -16.32
N GLY A 65 7.21 -8.12 -16.65
CA GLY A 65 6.36 -9.08 -15.94
C GLY A 65 5.62 -9.97 -16.95
N LEU A 66 5.40 -11.24 -16.59
CA LEU A 66 4.61 -12.20 -17.40
C LEU A 66 3.18 -11.71 -17.64
#